data_AF-A0A961V9W5-F1
#
_entry.id   AF-A0A961V9W5-F1
#
_cell.length_a   1.000
_cell.length_b   1.000
_cell.length_c   1.000
_cell.angle_alpha   90.00
_cell.angle_beta   90.00
_cell.angle_gamma   90.00
#
_symmetry.space_group_name_H-M   'P 1'
#
loop_
_entity.id
_entity.type
_entity.pdbx_description
1 polymer ?
#
loop_
_entity_poly.entity_id
_entity_poly.type
_entity_poly.pdbx_seq_one_letter_code
_entity_poly.pdbx_strand_id
1 'polypeptide(L)'
;MTTIEEPAVRPGNPRFSSGPCAKRPGWTLAALEDAFLGRSHRAAAGKAKLAKAIEDTRDILGIPADYRVGIVPASDTGAVEM
;
A
#
# COMPACT_ATOMS: atom_id res chain seq x y z
N MET A 1 -25.80 28.65 22.62
CA MET A 1 -25.56 27.41 21.87
C MET A 1 -24.98 27.79 20.53
N THR A 2 -23.83 27.23 20.16
CA THR A 2 -23.22 27.48 18.85
C THR A 2 -23.85 26.53 17.83
N THR A 3 -24.46 27.07 16.78
CA THR A 3 -25.02 26.26 15.68
C THR A 3 -23.87 25.76 14.81
N ILE A 4 -23.79 24.45 14.57
CA ILE A 4 -22.84 23.86 13.62
C ILE A 4 -23.53 23.84 12.26
N GLU A 5 -22.99 24.54 11.27
CA GLU A 5 -23.52 24.49 9.91
C GLU A 5 -23.19 23.17 9.22
N GLU A 6 -24.19 22.55 8.61
CA GLU A 6 -24.02 21.33 7.82
C GLU A 6 -23.39 21.68 6.46
N PRO A 7 -22.44 20.87 5.95
CA PRO A 7 -21.91 21.06 4.60
C PRO A 7 -23.01 21.03 3.54
N ALA A 8 -23.08 22.06 2.71
CA ALA A 8 -24.07 22.15 1.62
C ALA A 8 -23.88 21.08 0.52
N VAL A 9 -22.71 20.42 0.47
CA VAL A 9 -22.36 19.45 -0.56
C VAL A 9 -21.84 18.17 0.08
N ARG A 10 -22.32 17.03 -0.41
CA ARG A 10 -21.83 15.72 0.02
C ARG A 10 -20.41 15.48 -0.48
N PRO A 11 -19.58 14.74 0.27
CA PRO A 11 -18.27 14.31 -0.18
C PRO A 11 -18.35 13.53 -1.50
N GLY A 12 -17.46 13.83 -2.45
CA GLY A 12 -17.40 13.11 -3.73
C GLY A 12 -17.10 11.61 -3.60
N ASN A 13 -16.56 11.18 -2.46
CA ASN A 13 -16.42 9.77 -2.10
C ASN A 13 -16.72 9.58 -0.59
N PRO A 14 -17.89 9.02 -0.23
CA PRO A 14 -18.29 8.87 1.18
C PRO A 14 -17.71 7.61 1.85
N ARG A 15 -16.59 7.06 1.35
CA ARG A 15 -15.95 5.85 1.90
C ARG A 15 -14.87 6.23 2.92
N PHE A 16 -15.27 6.35 4.19
CA PHE A 16 -14.44 6.82 5.30
C PHE A 16 -13.79 5.71 6.15
N SER A 17 -13.68 4.50 5.63
CA SER A 17 -13.04 3.39 6.36
C SER A 17 -11.54 3.62 6.51
N SER A 18 -10.99 3.23 7.67
CA SER A 18 -9.55 3.32 7.96
C SER A 18 -8.73 2.14 7.44
N GLY A 19 -9.38 1.10 6.90
CA GLY A 19 -8.70 -0.10 6.38
C GLY A 19 -9.67 -1.27 6.15
N PRO A 20 -9.78 -1.81 4.92
CA PRO A 20 -9.36 -1.23 3.64
C PRO A 20 -9.98 0.15 3.41
N CYS A 21 -9.23 1.08 2.81
CA CYS A 21 -9.68 2.44 2.51
C CYS A 21 -9.84 2.68 1.00
N ALA A 22 -10.46 3.81 0.62
CA ALA A 22 -10.59 4.20 -0.78
C ALA A 22 -9.23 4.31 -1.47
N LYS A 23 -9.11 3.78 -2.70
CA LYS A 23 -7.92 3.98 -3.54
C LYS A 23 -7.78 5.45 -3.94
N ARG A 24 -6.56 5.87 -4.29
CA ARG A 24 -6.28 7.23 -4.78
C ARG A 24 -7.17 7.61 -5.98
N PRO A 25 -7.51 8.89 -6.18
CA PRO A 25 -8.21 9.34 -7.39
C PRO A 25 -7.50 8.89 -8.67
N GLY A 26 -8.26 8.50 -9.68
CA GLY A 26 -7.74 8.02 -10.97
C GLY A 26 -7.15 6.60 -10.95
N TRP A 27 -7.28 5.85 -9.85
CA TRP A 27 -6.85 4.45 -9.83
C TRP A 27 -7.70 3.58 -10.77
N THR A 28 -7.04 2.73 -11.56
CA THR A 28 -7.67 1.76 -12.46
C THR A 28 -6.94 0.41 -12.40
N LEU A 29 -7.55 -0.64 -12.97
CA LEU A 29 -6.93 -1.97 -13.08
C LEU A 29 -5.70 -1.99 -13.99
N ALA A 30 -5.49 -0.97 -14.82
CA ALA A 30 -4.29 -0.86 -15.67
C ALA A 30 -2.99 -0.89 -14.82
N ALA A 31 -3.05 -0.42 -13.58
CA ALA A 31 -1.94 -0.48 -12.64
C ALA A 31 -1.51 -1.93 -12.28
N LEU A 32 -2.31 -2.93 -12.63
CA LEU A 32 -2.07 -4.35 -12.36
C LEU A 32 -1.73 -5.15 -13.63
N GLU A 33 -1.62 -4.52 -14.80
CA GLU A 33 -1.35 -5.22 -16.07
C GLU A 33 -0.02 -5.98 -16.05
N ASP A 34 0.99 -5.43 -15.38
CA ASP A 34 2.30 -6.06 -15.19
C ASP A 34 2.39 -6.88 -13.88
N ALA A 35 1.27 -7.41 -13.39
CA ALA A 35 1.27 -8.27 -12.21
C ALA A 35 1.99 -9.60 -12.50
N PHE A 36 2.88 -10.01 -11.58
CA PHE A 36 3.58 -11.29 -11.67
C PHE A 36 2.71 -12.42 -11.10
N LEU A 37 1.96 -13.10 -11.96
CA LEU A 37 0.98 -14.12 -11.59
C LEU A 37 1.30 -15.48 -12.23
N GLY A 38 0.77 -16.57 -11.65
CA GLY A 38 0.79 -17.91 -12.26
C GLY A 38 2.18 -18.54 -12.43
N ARG A 39 3.20 -18.03 -11.75
CA ARG A 39 4.59 -18.50 -11.86
C ARG A 39 5.21 -18.67 -10.46
N SER A 40 6.33 -19.40 -10.40
CA SER A 40 7.05 -19.62 -9.15
C SER A 40 7.50 -18.31 -8.50
N HIS A 41 7.23 -18.15 -7.21
CA HIS A 41 7.71 -17.00 -6.41
C HIS A 41 9.24 -16.89 -6.36
N ARG A 42 9.97 -17.99 -6.66
CA ARG A 42 11.43 -18.01 -6.71
C ARG A 42 12.00 -17.51 -8.05
N ALA A 43 11.14 -17.27 -9.04
CA ALA A 43 11.56 -16.79 -10.35
C ALA A 43 12.25 -15.42 -10.26
N ALA A 44 13.24 -15.19 -11.12
CA ALA A 44 14.03 -13.97 -11.12
C ALA A 44 13.16 -12.70 -11.23
N ALA A 45 12.16 -12.69 -12.11
CA ALA A 45 11.29 -11.54 -12.32
C ALA A 45 10.43 -11.18 -11.09
N GLY A 46 9.89 -12.18 -10.38
CA GLY A 46 9.15 -11.96 -9.14
C GLY A 46 10.04 -11.43 -8.01
N LYS A 47 11.24 -12.04 -7.86
CA LYS A 47 12.25 -11.55 -6.90
C LYS A 47 12.68 -10.10 -7.19
N ALA A 48 12.82 -9.74 -8.47
CA ALA A 48 13.17 -8.38 -8.87
C ALA A 48 12.10 -7.35 -8.46
N LYS A 49 10.80 -7.69 -8.61
CA LYS A 49 9.70 -6.82 -8.14
C LYS A 49 9.70 -6.65 -6.62
N LEU A 50 9.97 -7.72 -5.86
CA LEU A 50 10.10 -7.64 -4.40
C LEU A 50 11.29 -6.79 -3.97
N ALA A 51 12.45 -6.97 -4.62
CA ALA A 51 13.63 -6.16 -4.37
C ALA A 51 13.36 -4.67 -4.65
N LYS A 52 12.69 -4.35 -5.77
CA LYS A 52 12.28 -2.98 -6.07
C LYS A 52 11.40 -2.39 -4.97
N ALA A 53 10.39 -3.12 -4.49
CA ALA A 53 9.51 -2.65 -3.43
C ALA A 53 10.26 -2.38 -2.12
N ILE A 54 11.26 -3.21 -1.80
CA ILE A 54 12.14 -3.03 -0.65
C ILE A 54 12.94 -1.72 -0.77
N GLU A 55 13.57 -1.47 -1.92
CA GLU A 55 14.38 -0.26 -2.08
C GLU A 55 13.55 1.01 -2.21
N ASP A 56 12.41 0.96 -2.93
CA ASP A 56 11.48 2.09 -2.97
C ASP A 56 11.02 2.47 -1.54
N THR A 57 10.74 1.46 -0.68
CA THR A 57 10.34 1.70 0.71
C THR A 57 11.45 2.37 1.51
N ARG A 58 12.69 1.91 1.35
CA ARG A 58 13.86 2.52 1.98
C ARG A 58 14.01 3.99 1.57
N ASP A 59 13.93 4.27 0.28
CA ASP A 59 14.12 5.60 -0.28
C ASP A 59 13.01 6.56 0.18
N ILE A 60 11.74 6.12 0.13
CA ILE A 60 10.58 6.92 0.53
C ILE A 60 10.62 7.28 2.03
N LEU A 61 11.02 6.33 2.88
CA LEU A 61 11.00 6.50 4.33
C LEU A 61 12.35 6.99 4.91
N GLY A 62 13.40 7.09 4.08
CA GLY A 62 14.74 7.48 4.53
C GLY A 62 15.36 6.49 5.52
N ILE A 63 15.17 5.18 5.30
CA ILE A 63 15.64 4.15 6.22
C ILE A 63 17.18 4.07 6.18
N PRO A 64 17.88 4.12 7.34
CA PRO A 64 19.34 4.05 7.41
C PRO A 64 19.93 2.84 6.68
N ALA A 65 21.12 3.01 6.09
CA ALA A 65 21.75 1.98 5.25
C ALA A 65 22.10 0.69 6.01
N ASP A 66 22.32 0.79 7.32
CA ASP A 66 22.61 -0.32 8.22
C ASP A 66 21.34 -1.09 8.66
N TYR A 67 20.15 -0.60 8.34
CA TYR A 67 18.87 -1.25 8.62
C TYR A 67 18.42 -2.11 7.45
N ARG A 68 17.71 -3.21 7.75
CA ARG A 68 17.11 -4.09 6.74
C ARG A 68 15.60 -3.85 6.65
N VAL A 69 15.05 -3.99 5.46
CA VAL A 69 13.60 -3.95 5.20
C VAL A 69 13.15 -5.36 4.84
N GLY A 70 12.17 -5.87 5.58
CA GLY A 70 11.56 -7.18 5.34
C GLY A 70 10.15 -7.02 4.78
N ILE A 71 9.77 -7.89 3.84
CA ILE A 71 8.37 -8.10 3.44
C ILE A 71 7.94 -9.43 4.03
N VAL A 72 6.91 -9.38 4.87
CA VAL A 72 6.32 -10.56 5.52
C VAL A 72 4.90 -10.77 5.00
N PRO A 73 4.46 -12.03 4.84
CA PRO A 73 3.04 -12.30 4.56
C PRO A 73 2.20 -12.00 5.81
N ALA A 74 0.89 -11.84 5.61
CA ALA A 74 -0.14 -11.44 6.60
C ALA A 74 -0.31 -9.91 6.75
N SER A 75 -1.03 -9.49 7.80
CA SER A 75 -1.31 -8.09 8.14
C SER A 75 -0.22 -7.49 9.03
N ASP A 76 -0.36 -6.21 9.37
CA ASP A 76 0.50 -5.52 10.33
C ASP A 76 0.62 -6.27 11.67
N THR A 77 -0.47 -6.91 12.13
CA THR A 77 -0.42 -7.78 13.33
C THR A 77 0.57 -8.93 13.16
N GLY A 78 0.49 -9.66 12.04
CA GLY A 78 1.42 -10.77 11.77
C GLY A 78 2.86 -10.30 11.57
N ALA A 79 3.08 -9.06 11.16
CA ALA A 79 4.42 -8.47 11.08
C ALA A 79 5.00 -8.13 12.45
N VAL A 80 4.17 -7.66 13.39
CA VAL A 80 4.59 -7.30 14.75
C VAL A 80 4.78 -8.54 15.64
N GLU A 81 4.01 -9.61 15.41
CA GLU A 81 4.05 -10.83 16.22
C GLU A 81 5.11 -11.86 15.78
N MET A 82 5.82 -11.62 14.67
CA MET A 82 6.92 -12.47 14.19
C MET A 82 8.21 -12.25 14.98
#